data_AF-A0AAD7KHW9-F1
#
_entry.id   AF-A0AAD7KHW9-F1
#
_cell.length_a   1.000
_cell.length_b   1.000
_cell.length_c   1.000
_cell.angle_alpha   90.00
_cell.angle_beta   90.00
_cell.angle_gamma   90.00
#
_symmetry.space_group_name_H-M   'P 1'
#
loop_
_entity.id
_entity.type
_entity.pdbx_description
1 polymer ?
#
loop_
_entity_poly.entity_id
_entity_poly.type
_entity_poly.pdbx_seq_one_letter_code
_entity_poly.pdbx_strand_id
1 'polypeptide(L)'
;MLFSLLLLTAATAQASVLTLNAPRVTTYNANGEGIRTELLKLTEKPRVPLAVGPTESLKVTFQVVEEGSDPIKGVQPLQTFLRFYDPETDEEGIQPLRTTPAGKSKFELNMAKPPMSIPPTTNSSVLQVTLIVGAPNHSPLKIDLFDLTLPESHPPTQHPDEASFHLLPTIEHTFRAPQKLPPRPISALFAGLTLAPWAILIGLWSQVFPGAPHLFSPSIFPFTATLGAFEVLLVWYWVELKLGQVLLYGGILGVATLFTGKTALASIGARRVGRK
;
A
#
# COMPACT_ATOMS: atom_id res chain seq x y z
N MET A 1 13.01 -11.10 75.58
CA MET A 1 13.10 -9.63 75.67
C MET A 1 14.41 -9.13 75.05
N LEU A 2 14.62 -9.27 73.73
CA LEU A 2 15.77 -8.59 73.08
C LEU A 2 15.69 -8.52 71.54
N PHE A 3 14.49 -8.50 70.95
CA PHE A 3 14.34 -8.45 69.49
C PHE A 3 13.42 -7.32 68.97
N SER A 4 12.99 -6.42 69.86
CA SER A 4 12.01 -5.37 69.52
C SER A 4 12.58 -3.95 69.47
N LEU A 5 13.91 -3.76 69.56
CA LEU A 5 14.51 -2.42 69.72
C LEU A 5 15.51 -1.99 68.62
N LEU A 6 15.51 -2.66 67.46
CA LEU A 6 16.47 -2.36 66.37
C LEU A 6 15.82 -1.78 65.09
N LEU A 7 14.54 -1.44 65.14
CA LEU A 7 13.77 -0.91 64.00
C LEU A 7 13.33 0.55 64.16
N LEU A 8 13.96 1.30 65.08
CA LEU A 8 13.56 2.68 65.41
C LEU A 8 14.61 3.76 65.12
N THR A 9 15.40 3.59 64.07
CA THR A 9 16.17 4.69 63.45
C THR A 9 15.96 4.72 61.95
N ALA A 10 14.69 4.72 61.51
CA ALA A 10 14.37 5.33 60.22
C ALA A 10 14.51 6.85 60.43
N ALA A 11 15.74 7.34 60.34
CA ALA A 11 16.00 8.77 60.26
C ALA A 11 15.15 9.29 59.10
N THR A 12 14.15 10.11 59.41
CA THR A 12 13.41 10.87 58.43
C THR A 12 14.41 11.80 57.76
N ALA A 13 14.99 11.36 56.64
CA ALA A 13 15.68 12.24 55.73
C ALA A 13 14.61 13.19 55.21
N GLN A 14 14.43 14.33 55.89
CA GLN A 14 13.64 15.42 55.37
C GLN A 14 14.43 15.98 54.20
N ALA A 15 14.14 15.42 53.02
CA ALA A 15 14.62 15.97 51.77
C ALA A 15 13.90 17.31 51.58
N SER A 16 14.66 18.39 51.44
CA SER A 16 14.06 19.68 51.19
C SER A 16 13.42 19.74 49.81
N VAL A 17 12.38 20.56 49.69
CA VAL A 17 11.58 20.65 48.46
C VAL A 17 12.19 21.72 47.55
N LEU A 18 12.33 21.40 46.26
CA LEU A 18 12.81 22.33 45.26
C LEU A 18 11.63 23.06 44.62
N THR A 19 11.84 24.34 44.30
CA THR A 19 10.90 25.17 43.55
C THR A 19 11.65 26.01 42.50
N LEU A 20 10.90 26.68 41.63
CA LEU A 20 11.45 27.50 40.57
C LEU A 20 11.19 28.97 40.87
N ASN A 21 12.25 29.76 40.87
CA ASN A 21 12.16 31.20 40.87
C ASN A 21 12.10 31.73 39.44
N ALA A 22 11.12 32.60 39.19
CA ALA A 22 10.88 33.30 37.94
C ALA A 22 11.02 32.44 36.66
N PRO A 23 10.35 31.29 36.54
CA PRO A 23 10.34 30.52 35.30
C PRO A 23 9.64 31.33 34.20
N ARG A 24 10.33 31.56 33.08
CA ARG A 24 9.86 32.37 31.96
C ARG A 24 10.05 31.63 30.67
N VAL A 25 9.10 31.82 29.77
CA VAL A 25 9.15 31.34 28.40
C VAL A 25 9.05 32.54 27.48
N THR A 26 9.98 32.62 26.54
CA THR A 26 10.00 33.68 25.54
C THR A 26 10.08 33.09 24.13
N THR A 27 9.22 33.55 23.23
CA THR A 27 9.33 33.27 21.80
C THR A 27 9.98 34.46 21.11
N TYR A 28 10.85 34.18 20.14
CA TYR A 28 11.54 35.18 19.34
C TYR A 28 11.26 34.95 17.86
N ASN A 29 11.16 36.05 17.11
CA ASN A 29 11.08 36.00 15.66
C ASN A 29 12.44 35.63 15.03
N ALA A 30 12.46 35.47 13.71
CA ALA A 30 13.67 35.20 12.94
C ALA A 30 14.77 36.28 13.09
N ASN A 31 14.40 37.52 13.46
CA ASN A 31 15.30 38.65 13.66
C ASN A 31 15.82 38.75 15.11
N GLY A 32 15.43 37.84 16.00
CA GLY A 32 15.84 37.82 17.41
C GLY A 32 15.07 38.78 18.32
N GLU A 33 14.00 39.40 17.85
CA GLU A 33 13.11 40.22 18.67
C GLU A 33 12.08 39.34 19.38
N GLY A 34 11.85 39.59 20.68
CA GLY A 34 10.93 38.80 21.49
C GLY A 34 9.48 39.10 21.13
N ILE A 35 8.75 38.10 20.63
CA ILE A 35 7.34 38.20 20.24
C ILE A 35 6.46 38.12 21.47
N ARG A 36 6.66 37.11 22.32
CA ARG A 36 5.84 36.86 23.51
C ARG A 36 6.74 36.44 24.66
N THR A 37 6.53 37.04 25.84
CA THR A 37 7.18 36.64 27.09
C THR A 37 6.09 36.32 28.11
N GLU A 38 6.11 35.11 28.65
CA GLU A 38 5.16 34.65 29.64
C GLU A 38 5.89 34.12 30.88
N LEU A 39 5.43 34.56 32.05
CA LEU A 39 5.91 34.05 33.34
C LEU A 39 5.06 32.82 33.69
N LEU A 40 5.71 31.67 33.84
CA LEU A 40 5.02 30.43 34.17
C LEU A 40 4.68 30.38 35.66
N LYS A 41 3.48 29.90 35.98
CA LYS A 41 3.10 29.55 37.35
C LYS A 41 3.30 28.06 37.55
N LEU A 42 3.83 27.65 38.71
CA LEU A 42 4.11 26.24 38.98
C LEU A 42 2.84 25.43 39.29
N THR A 43 1.78 26.08 39.76
CA THR A 43 0.54 25.42 40.24
C THR A 43 -0.52 25.30 39.15
N GLU A 44 -0.45 26.13 38.10
CA GLU A 44 -1.45 26.19 37.04
C GLU A 44 -0.77 26.17 35.67
N LYS A 45 -1.04 25.11 34.90
CA LYS A 45 -0.60 25.00 33.52
C LYS A 45 -1.29 26.05 32.65
N PRO A 46 -0.57 26.77 31.76
CA PRO A 46 -1.18 27.67 30.80
C PRO A 46 -2.23 26.96 29.94
N ARG A 47 -3.42 27.56 29.80
CA ARG A 47 -4.55 26.96 29.07
C ARG A 47 -4.42 27.03 27.54
N VAL A 48 -3.61 27.96 27.04
CA VAL A 48 -3.41 28.16 25.60
C VAL A 48 -2.04 27.60 25.24
N PRO A 49 -1.96 26.62 24.31
CA PRO A 49 -0.69 26.10 23.83
C PRO A 49 0.15 27.22 23.22
N LEU A 50 1.45 27.18 23.50
CA LEU A 50 2.40 28.10 22.93
C LEU A 50 2.78 27.62 21.53
N ALA A 51 2.45 28.40 20.51
CA ALA A 51 2.85 28.13 19.14
C ALA A 51 4.21 28.74 18.81
N VAL A 52 5.06 27.96 18.15
CA VAL A 52 6.35 28.40 17.63
C VAL A 52 6.38 28.12 16.14
N GLY A 53 6.63 29.15 15.32
CA GLY A 53 6.73 29.00 13.87
C GLY A 53 8.06 28.38 13.40
N PRO A 54 8.17 28.03 12.11
CA PRO A 54 9.36 27.35 11.54
C PRO A 54 10.65 28.17 11.58
N THR A 55 10.57 29.50 11.65
CA THR A 55 11.73 30.40 11.73
C THR A 55 11.88 31.05 13.10
N GLU A 56 11.02 30.69 14.04
CA GLU A 56 11.00 31.25 15.37
C GLU A 56 11.91 30.45 16.32
N SER A 57 12.24 31.06 17.46
CA SER A 57 12.96 30.37 18.52
C SER A 57 12.24 30.48 19.86
N LEU A 58 12.31 29.41 20.63
CA LEU A 58 11.73 29.29 21.96
C LEU A 58 12.85 29.30 22.98
N LYS A 59 12.72 30.11 24.03
CA LYS A 59 13.69 30.18 25.13
C LYS A 59 12.97 29.99 26.44
N VAL A 60 13.51 29.11 27.26
CA VAL A 60 13.01 28.82 28.60
C VAL A 60 14.11 29.14 29.60
N THR A 61 13.82 30.00 30.57
CA THR A 61 14.77 30.39 31.62
C THR A 61 14.12 30.24 32.98
N PHE A 62 14.84 29.66 33.93
CA PHE A 62 14.38 29.51 35.30
C PHE A 62 15.59 29.46 36.24
N GLN A 63 15.33 29.68 37.52
CA GLN A 63 16.31 29.46 38.58
C GLN A 63 15.75 28.45 39.57
N VAL A 64 16.51 27.38 39.85
CA VAL A 64 16.16 26.39 40.86
C VAL A 64 16.55 26.91 42.23
N VAL A 65 15.60 26.94 43.15
CA VAL A 65 15.76 27.40 44.53
C VAL A 65 15.10 26.41 45.48
N GLU A 66 15.51 26.41 46.74
CA GLU A 66 14.87 25.61 47.78
C GLU A 66 13.60 26.33 48.28
N GLU A 67 12.52 25.60 48.49
CA GLU A 67 11.24 26.15 48.93
C GLU A 67 11.39 26.81 50.33
N GLY A 68 11.05 28.09 50.44
CA GLY A 68 11.18 28.88 51.67
C GLY A 68 12.56 29.53 51.89
N SER A 69 13.51 29.34 50.97
CA SER A 69 14.82 30.02 50.98
C SER A 69 14.81 31.32 50.17
N ASP A 70 15.75 32.23 50.46
CA ASP A 70 15.93 33.45 49.68
C ASP A 70 16.29 33.14 48.22
N PRO A 71 15.69 33.83 47.22
CA PRO A 71 15.97 33.60 45.79
C PRO A 71 17.45 33.78 45.37
N ILE A 72 18.24 34.41 46.24
CA ILE A 72 19.67 34.64 46.08
C ILE A 72 20.46 33.34 46.27
N LYS A 73 19.97 32.41 47.11
CA LYS A 73 20.56 31.09 47.34
C LYS A 73 19.99 30.08 46.36
N GLY A 74 20.48 30.12 45.12
CA GLY A 74 20.16 29.09 44.13
C GLY A 74 20.79 27.75 44.49
N VAL A 75 20.09 26.66 44.17
CA VAL A 75 20.60 25.29 44.31
C VAL A 75 21.09 24.84 42.94
N GLN A 76 22.27 24.23 42.86
CA GLN A 76 22.75 23.58 41.64
C GLN A 76 22.34 22.11 41.64
N PRO A 77 21.35 21.71 40.81
CA PRO A 77 20.96 20.31 40.69
C PRO A 77 22.00 19.51 39.91
N LEU A 78 22.07 18.20 40.21
CA LEU A 78 22.89 17.26 39.46
C LEU A 78 22.24 16.91 38.12
N GLN A 79 20.91 16.84 38.08
CA GLN A 79 20.11 16.51 36.92
C GLN A 79 19.08 17.60 36.65
N THR A 80 19.00 18.06 35.40
CA THR A 80 17.98 19.01 34.96
C THR A 80 17.67 18.71 33.51
N PHE A 81 16.44 18.25 33.25
CA PHE A 81 15.99 17.85 31.93
C PHE A 81 14.68 18.55 31.59
N LEU A 82 14.57 19.01 30.35
CA LEU A 82 13.28 19.33 29.75
C LEU A 82 12.85 18.13 28.93
N ARG A 83 11.67 17.61 29.23
CA ARG A 83 11.04 16.53 28.49
C ARG A 83 9.95 17.12 27.58
N PHE A 84 9.99 16.75 26.32
CA PHE A 84 8.96 17.01 25.31
C PHE A 84 8.26 15.70 25.05
N TYR A 85 6.98 15.60 25.41
CA TYR A 85 6.22 14.35 25.27
C TYR A 85 5.04 14.57 24.31
N ASP A 86 4.91 13.70 23.31
CA ASP A 86 3.74 13.65 22.45
C ASP A 86 2.76 12.56 22.95
N PRO A 87 1.58 12.93 23.47
CA PRO A 87 0.61 11.95 23.97
C PRO A 87 -0.05 11.11 22.87
N GLU A 88 0.01 11.52 21.60
CA GLU A 88 -0.61 10.77 20.50
C GLU A 88 0.29 9.64 19.98
N THR A 89 1.59 9.93 19.83
CA THR A 89 2.59 8.96 19.34
C THR A 89 3.30 8.20 20.45
N ASP A 90 3.13 8.63 21.72
CA ASP A 90 3.87 8.16 22.89
C ASP A 90 5.40 8.34 22.77
N GLU A 91 5.84 9.25 21.89
CA GLU A 91 7.25 9.58 21.72
C GLU A 91 7.67 10.68 22.70
N GLU A 92 8.86 10.52 23.28
CA GLU A 92 9.46 11.54 24.15
C GLU A 92 10.86 11.94 23.71
N GLY A 93 11.11 13.25 23.81
CA GLY A 93 12.40 13.87 23.61
C GLY A 93 12.90 14.47 24.91
N ILE A 94 14.12 14.12 25.32
CA ILE A 94 14.72 14.62 26.56
C ILE A 94 15.90 15.51 26.22
N GLN A 95 15.81 16.77 26.65
CA GLN A 95 16.90 17.73 26.53
C GLN A 95 17.58 17.96 27.89
N PRO A 96 18.87 17.63 28.05
CA PRO A 96 19.64 18.03 29.21
C PRO A 96 19.90 19.54 29.22
N LEU A 97 19.73 20.18 30.37
CA LEU A 97 20.05 21.58 30.60
C LEU A 97 21.23 21.70 31.55
N ARG A 98 22.13 22.64 31.23
CA ARG A 98 23.21 23.00 32.13
C ARG A 98 22.72 24.03 33.15
N THR A 99 22.80 23.66 34.42
CA THR A 99 22.55 24.55 35.56
C THR A 99 23.84 25.20 36.02
N THR A 100 23.81 26.51 36.23
CA THR A 100 24.92 27.23 36.87
C THR A 100 24.96 26.96 38.38
N PRO A 101 26.09 27.23 39.07
CA PRO A 101 26.17 27.14 40.53
C PRO A 101 25.12 28.01 41.26
N ALA A 102 24.65 29.09 40.63
CA ALA A 102 23.58 29.95 41.13
C ALA A 102 22.16 29.40 40.87
N GLY A 103 22.04 28.15 40.41
CA GLY A 103 20.77 27.49 40.08
C GLY A 103 20.08 27.96 38.80
N LYS A 104 20.70 28.88 38.03
CA LYS A 104 20.10 29.40 36.80
C LYS A 104 20.32 28.45 35.63
N SER A 105 19.27 28.25 34.84
CA SER A 105 19.24 27.44 33.64
C SER A 105 18.62 28.20 32.47
N LYS A 106 19.13 27.91 31.27
CA LYS A 106 18.63 28.45 30.01
C LYS A 106 18.54 27.30 29.00
N PHE A 107 17.39 27.18 28.37
CA PHE A 107 17.19 26.38 27.18
C PHE A 107 16.79 27.29 26.02
N GLU A 108 17.32 27.00 24.84
CA GLU A 108 17.03 27.74 23.62
C GLU A 108 16.87 26.74 22.48
N LEU A 109 15.74 26.84 21.81
CA LEU A 109 15.31 25.97 20.75
C LEU A 109 15.10 26.82 19.50
N ASN A 110 15.89 26.58 18.48
CA ASN A 110 15.79 27.27 17.21
C ASN A 110 15.14 26.34 16.17
N MET A 111 13.98 26.72 15.64
CA MET A 111 13.26 25.91 14.64
C MET A 111 13.91 25.89 13.26
N ALA A 112 14.84 26.80 12.95
CA ALA A 112 15.61 26.71 11.71
C ALA A 112 16.56 25.50 11.69
N LYS A 113 16.97 25.01 12.87
CA LYS A 113 17.83 23.84 13.07
C LYS A 113 17.41 23.13 14.37
N PRO A 114 16.25 22.46 14.38
CA PRO A 114 15.76 21.81 15.58
C PRO A 114 16.71 20.66 15.97
N PRO A 115 16.96 20.43 17.26
CA PRO A 115 17.76 19.31 17.71
C PRO A 115 17.03 17.98 17.44
N MET A 116 17.80 16.95 17.08
CA MET A 116 17.26 15.59 16.83
C MET A 116 16.66 14.92 18.07
N SER A 117 16.82 15.53 19.26
CA SER A 117 16.28 15.04 20.53
C SER A 117 14.80 15.36 20.72
N ILE A 118 14.18 16.19 19.87
CA ILE A 118 12.76 16.50 19.94
C ILE A 118 11.98 15.44 19.15
N PRO A 119 10.84 14.94 19.66
CA PRO A 119 10.04 13.97 18.94
C PRO A 119 9.53 14.56 17.61
N PRO A 120 9.37 13.73 16.56
CA PRO A 120 8.63 14.08 15.37
C PRO A 120 7.27 14.73 15.69
N THR A 121 6.90 15.77 14.96
CA THR A 121 5.68 16.56 15.20
C THR A 121 4.86 16.62 13.93
N THR A 122 3.56 16.37 14.05
CA THR A 122 2.58 16.57 12.99
C THR A 122 1.82 17.89 13.19
N ASN A 123 1.10 18.38 12.17
CA ASN A 123 0.36 19.65 12.23
C ASN A 123 -0.69 19.75 13.37
N SER A 124 -1.05 18.63 14.02
CA SER A 124 -1.99 18.58 15.14
C SER A 124 -1.34 18.20 16.49
N SER A 125 -0.05 17.88 16.50
CA SER A 125 0.63 17.41 17.72
C SER A 125 0.82 18.54 18.74
N VAL A 126 0.38 18.30 19.97
CA VAL A 126 0.56 19.21 21.11
C VAL A 126 1.54 18.55 22.08
N LEU A 127 2.77 19.06 22.10
CA LEU A 127 3.82 18.54 22.95
C LEU A 127 3.67 19.05 24.38
N GLN A 128 3.67 18.13 25.34
CA GLN A 128 3.70 18.45 26.76
C GLN A 128 5.13 18.68 27.21
N VAL A 129 5.45 19.89 27.67
CA VAL A 129 6.78 20.23 28.16
C VAL A 129 6.82 20.08 29.67
N THR A 130 7.54 19.05 30.16
CA THR A 130 7.73 18.79 31.58
C THR A 130 9.17 19.11 31.97
N LEU A 131 9.38 19.83 33.09
CA LEU A 131 10.67 19.98 33.72
C LEU A 131 10.90 18.89 34.76
N ILE A 132 12.05 18.24 34.70
CA ILE A 132 12.50 17.22 35.65
C ILE A 132 13.81 17.69 36.27
N VAL A 133 13.84 17.86 37.60
CA VAL A 133 15.03 18.30 38.34
C VAL A 133 15.34 17.33 39.47
N GLY A 134 16.61 16.92 39.55
CA GLY A 134 17.13 16.05 40.60
C GLY A 134 18.38 16.64 41.25
N ALA A 135 18.38 16.74 42.58
CA ALA A 135 19.53 17.17 43.37
C ALA A 135 19.72 16.21 44.56
N PRO A 136 20.96 15.98 45.02
CA PRO A 136 21.20 15.18 46.21
C PRO A 136 20.54 15.84 47.43
N ASN A 137 19.98 15.04 48.34
CA ASN A 137 19.32 15.47 49.57
C ASN A 137 18.06 16.35 49.39
N HIS A 138 17.52 16.42 48.17
CA HIS A 138 16.27 17.12 47.87
C HIS A 138 15.25 16.16 47.27
N SER A 139 13.96 16.48 47.41
CA SER A 139 12.89 15.72 46.72
C SER A 139 12.96 15.97 45.21
N PRO A 140 12.79 14.94 44.36
CA PRO A 140 12.76 15.13 42.91
C PRO A 140 11.59 16.03 42.51
N LEU A 141 11.87 16.96 41.61
CA LEU A 141 10.87 17.93 41.13
C LEU A 141 10.45 17.56 39.71
N LYS A 142 9.16 17.33 39.51
CA LYS A 142 8.53 17.12 38.20
C LYS A 142 7.38 18.11 38.05
N ILE A 143 7.48 19.03 37.09
CA ILE A 143 6.47 20.07 36.86
C ILE A 143 6.14 20.13 35.37
N ASP A 144 4.86 20.09 35.03
CA ASP A 144 4.40 20.36 33.67
C ASP A 144 4.35 21.88 33.45
N LEU A 145 5.20 22.37 32.54
CA LEU A 145 5.40 23.80 32.35
C LEU A 145 4.32 24.40 31.44
N PHE A 146 4.17 23.88 30.23
CA PHE A 146 3.23 24.36 29.22
C PHE A 146 3.05 23.33 28.09
N ASP A 147 2.03 23.57 27.27
CA ASP A 147 1.82 22.85 26.01
C ASP A 147 2.45 23.64 24.86
N LEU A 148 3.12 22.94 23.96
CA LEU A 148 3.89 23.49 22.85
C LEU A 148 3.39 22.91 21.53
N THR A 149 3.04 23.78 20.58
CA THR A 149 2.73 23.38 19.21
C THR A 149 3.87 23.80 18.30
N LEU A 150 4.49 22.81 17.65
CA LEU A 150 5.60 22.99 16.72
C LEU A 150 5.11 22.79 15.27
N PRO A 151 5.83 23.32 14.27
CA PRO A 151 5.52 23.04 12.88
C PRO A 151 5.79 21.56 12.57
N GLU A 152 5.22 21.08 11.47
CA GLU A 152 5.44 19.72 10.98
C GLU A 152 6.95 19.46 10.76
N SER A 153 7.45 18.37 11.35
CA SER A 153 8.83 17.93 11.21
C SER A 153 8.92 16.67 10.36
N HIS A 154 10.14 16.30 9.97
CA HIS A 154 10.33 15.08 9.20
C HIS A 154 9.85 13.85 9.99
N PRO A 155 9.27 12.85 9.32
CA PRO A 155 8.80 11.64 9.98
C PRO A 155 9.95 10.94 10.70
N PRO A 156 9.66 10.16 11.76
CA PRO A 156 10.68 9.36 12.44
C PRO A 156 11.44 8.51 11.43
N THR A 157 12.77 8.45 11.59
CA THR A 157 13.60 7.57 10.78
C THR A 157 13.17 6.13 11.01
N GLN A 158 12.55 5.51 10.02
CA GLN A 158 12.16 4.11 10.11
C GLN A 158 13.39 3.23 10.17
N HIS A 159 13.41 2.28 11.11
CA HIS A 159 14.47 1.29 11.19
C HIS A 159 14.42 0.41 9.92
N PRO A 160 15.56 0.04 9.30
CA PRO A 160 15.57 -0.78 8.08
C PRO A 160 14.80 -2.10 8.24
N ASP A 161 14.81 -2.67 9.44
CA ASP A 161 14.14 -3.93 9.75
C ASP A 161 12.68 -3.77 10.19
N GLU A 162 12.15 -2.53 10.32
CA GLU A 162 10.76 -2.28 10.77
C GLU A 162 9.75 -3.04 9.91
N ALA A 163 9.96 -3.06 8.59
CA ALA A 163 9.11 -3.78 7.65
C ALA A 163 9.06 -5.31 7.88
N SER A 164 10.04 -5.89 8.58
CA SER A 164 10.09 -7.32 8.89
C SER A 164 9.20 -7.71 10.07
N PHE A 165 8.80 -6.73 10.90
CA PHE A 165 7.95 -6.96 12.08
C PHE A 165 6.46 -6.72 11.81
N HIS A 166 6.12 -6.23 10.62
CA HIS A 166 4.74 -5.97 10.21
C HIS A 166 4.24 -7.02 9.21
N LEU A 167 2.93 -7.25 9.21
CA LEU A 167 2.29 -8.05 8.17
C LEU A 167 2.44 -7.32 6.83
N LEU A 168 3.09 -7.99 5.88
CA LEU A 168 3.25 -7.47 4.52
C LEU A 168 1.88 -7.40 3.81
N PRO A 169 1.67 -6.41 2.93
CA PRO A 169 0.46 -6.32 2.14
C PRO A 169 0.29 -7.57 1.25
N THR A 170 -0.96 -7.98 1.05
CA THR A 170 -1.28 -9.11 0.17
C THR A 170 -0.95 -8.76 -1.29
N ILE A 171 -0.30 -9.68 -1.99
CA ILE A 171 0.05 -9.53 -3.41
C ILE A 171 -1.07 -10.16 -4.25
N GLU A 172 -1.79 -9.36 -5.02
CA GLU A 172 -2.82 -9.84 -5.94
C GLU A 172 -2.24 -10.04 -7.35
N HIS A 173 -2.51 -11.20 -7.97
CA HIS A 173 -2.09 -11.47 -9.33
C HIS A 173 -3.08 -10.88 -10.34
N THR A 174 -2.64 -9.87 -11.10
CA THR A 174 -3.45 -9.26 -12.16
C THR A 174 -3.37 -10.06 -13.46
N PHE A 175 -4.45 -10.75 -13.81
CA PHE A 175 -4.56 -11.44 -15.10
C PHE A 175 -4.68 -10.46 -16.27
N ARG A 176 -4.26 -10.91 -17.46
CA ARG A 176 -4.47 -10.16 -18.70
C ARG A 176 -5.97 -10.04 -18.98
N ALA A 177 -6.41 -8.83 -19.31
CA ALA A 177 -7.80 -8.58 -19.72
C ALA A 177 -8.17 -9.41 -20.96
N PRO A 178 -9.42 -9.90 -21.07
CA PRO A 178 -9.88 -10.64 -22.24
C PRO A 178 -9.82 -9.76 -23.49
N GLN A 179 -9.51 -10.38 -24.64
CA GLN A 179 -9.51 -9.69 -25.93
C GLN A 179 -10.92 -9.22 -26.29
N LYS A 180 -11.04 -8.00 -26.81
CA LYS A 180 -12.33 -7.45 -27.25
C LYS A 180 -12.78 -8.15 -28.54
N LEU A 181 -13.95 -8.78 -28.50
CA LEU A 181 -14.59 -9.40 -29.66
C LEU A 181 -15.53 -8.41 -30.37
N PRO A 182 -15.71 -8.53 -31.69
CA PRO A 182 -16.66 -7.69 -32.43
C PRO A 182 -18.12 -8.01 -32.03
N PRO A 183 -19.04 -7.06 -32.21
CA PRO A 183 -20.47 -7.28 -31.98
C PRO A 183 -21.04 -8.40 -32.86
N ARG A 184 -21.82 -9.31 -32.24
CA ARG A 184 -22.50 -10.43 -32.90
C ARG A 184 -23.29 -10.07 -34.18
N PRO A 185 -24.08 -8.96 -34.26
CA PRO A 185 -24.83 -8.66 -35.48
C PRO A 185 -23.92 -8.34 -36.67
N ILE A 186 -22.79 -7.69 -36.42
CA ILE A 186 -21.81 -7.38 -37.47
C ILE A 186 -21.19 -8.69 -37.98
N SER A 187 -20.76 -9.57 -37.08
CA SER A 187 -20.24 -10.89 -37.46
C SER A 187 -21.26 -11.72 -38.26
N ALA A 188 -22.54 -11.70 -37.87
CA ALA A 188 -23.60 -12.41 -38.58
C ALA A 188 -23.85 -11.85 -39.99
N LEU A 189 -23.82 -10.53 -40.17
CA LEU A 189 -23.95 -9.90 -41.49
C LEU A 189 -22.84 -10.35 -42.44
N PHE A 190 -21.58 -10.31 -41.99
CA PHE A 190 -20.45 -10.73 -42.82
C PHE A 190 -20.46 -12.24 -43.10
N ALA A 191 -20.86 -13.08 -42.14
CA ALA A 191 -21.06 -14.51 -42.39
C ALA A 191 -22.12 -14.76 -43.48
N GLY A 192 -23.25 -14.04 -43.43
CA GLY A 192 -24.26 -14.08 -44.48
C GLY A 192 -23.73 -13.64 -45.85
N LEU A 193 -22.92 -12.58 -45.87
CA LEU A 193 -22.28 -12.09 -47.11
C LEU A 193 -21.32 -13.12 -47.70
N THR A 194 -20.57 -13.86 -46.87
CA THR A 194 -19.71 -14.97 -47.32
C THR A 194 -20.51 -16.13 -47.92
N LEU A 195 -21.73 -16.38 -47.45
CA LEU A 195 -22.62 -17.42 -47.99
C LEU A 195 -23.41 -16.97 -49.24
N ALA A 196 -23.52 -15.66 -49.49
CA ALA A 196 -24.32 -15.12 -50.58
C ALA A 196 -23.93 -15.63 -51.99
N PRO A 197 -22.64 -15.76 -52.36
CA PRO A 197 -22.26 -16.32 -53.66
C PRO A 197 -22.75 -17.75 -53.88
N TRP A 198 -22.78 -18.57 -52.82
CA TRP A 198 -23.30 -19.94 -52.88
C TRP A 198 -24.81 -19.97 -53.13
N ALA A 199 -25.57 -19.09 -52.47
CA ALA A 199 -27.00 -18.96 -52.70
C ALA A 199 -27.31 -18.52 -54.15
N ILE A 200 -26.54 -17.56 -54.67
CA ILE A 200 -26.64 -17.10 -56.07
C ILE A 200 -26.33 -18.26 -57.03
N LEU A 201 -25.25 -19.02 -56.80
CA LEU A 201 -24.87 -20.16 -57.63
C LEU A 201 -26.00 -21.21 -57.71
N ILE A 202 -26.60 -21.57 -56.57
CA ILE A 202 -27.72 -22.51 -56.51
C ILE A 202 -28.94 -21.96 -57.26
N GLY A 203 -29.21 -20.65 -57.11
CA GLY A 203 -30.26 -19.96 -57.86
C GLY A 203 -30.07 -20.04 -59.38
N LEU A 204 -28.86 -19.76 -59.86
CA LEU A 204 -28.53 -19.87 -61.30
C LEU A 204 -28.64 -21.31 -61.81
N TRP A 205 -28.17 -22.29 -61.03
CA TRP A 205 -28.31 -23.71 -61.39
C TRP A 205 -29.77 -24.15 -61.53
N SER A 206 -30.68 -23.59 -60.72
CA SER A 206 -32.11 -23.90 -60.85
C SER A 206 -32.70 -23.43 -62.19
N GLN A 207 -32.14 -22.40 -62.81
CA GLN A 207 -32.60 -21.86 -64.09
C GLN A 207 -31.98 -22.57 -65.30
N VAL A 208 -30.74 -23.04 -65.18
CA VAL A 208 -29.96 -23.62 -66.30
C VAL A 208 -29.91 -25.16 -66.26
N PHE A 209 -30.52 -25.77 -65.25
CA PHE A 209 -30.46 -27.20 -64.87
C PHE A 209 -29.71 -28.14 -65.82
N PRO A 210 -28.39 -28.32 -65.65
CA PRO A 210 -27.66 -29.42 -66.25
C PRO A 210 -28.03 -30.70 -65.49
N GLY A 211 -29.09 -31.38 -65.92
CA GLY A 211 -29.50 -32.62 -65.26
C GLY A 211 -28.37 -33.64 -65.17
N ALA A 212 -28.33 -34.39 -64.07
CA ALA A 212 -27.45 -35.54 -63.88
C ALA A 212 -28.23 -36.85 -64.04
N PRO A 213 -28.69 -37.22 -65.25
CA PRO A 213 -29.67 -38.29 -65.47
C PRO A 213 -29.21 -39.69 -65.01
N HIS A 214 -27.91 -39.88 -64.78
CA HIS A 214 -27.33 -41.18 -64.42
C HIS A 214 -26.75 -41.23 -63.01
N LEU A 215 -27.05 -40.24 -62.16
CA LEU A 215 -26.53 -40.18 -60.79
C LEU A 215 -26.90 -41.42 -59.97
N PHE A 216 -28.10 -41.96 -60.17
CA PHE A 216 -28.62 -43.15 -59.48
C PHE A 216 -28.29 -44.47 -60.19
N SER A 217 -27.39 -44.46 -61.19
CA SER A 217 -26.94 -45.69 -61.83
C SER A 217 -26.15 -46.55 -60.83
N PRO A 218 -26.33 -47.89 -60.80
CA PRO A 218 -25.62 -48.78 -59.88
C PRO A 218 -24.09 -48.67 -59.91
N SER A 219 -23.53 -48.27 -61.05
CA SER A 219 -22.08 -48.06 -61.22
C SER A 219 -21.58 -46.68 -60.75
N ILE A 220 -22.44 -45.66 -60.67
CA ILE A 220 -22.05 -44.26 -60.42
C ILE A 220 -22.43 -43.84 -59.00
N PHE A 221 -23.61 -44.24 -58.53
CA PHE A 221 -24.11 -43.90 -57.21
C PHE A 221 -23.15 -44.26 -56.07
N PRO A 222 -22.54 -45.47 -56.02
CA PRO A 222 -21.61 -45.83 -54.94
C PRO A 222 -20.39 -44.90 -54.88
N PHE A 223 -19.91 -44.42 -56.03
CA PHE A 223 -18.78 -43.49 -56.09
C PHE A 223 -19.17 -42.10 -55.55
N THR A 224 -20.32 -41.58 -55.97
CA THR A 224 -20.82 -40.29 -55.45
C THR A 224 -21.16 -40.35 -53.97
N ALA A 225 -21.65 -41.49 -53.48
CA ALA A 225 -21.89 -41.72 -52.06
C ALA A 225 -20.58 -41.73 -51.26
N THR A 226 -19.52 -42.36 -51.77
CA THR A 226 -18.20 -42.33 -51.12
C THR A 226 -17.57 -40.93 -51.09
N LEU A 227 -17.80 -40.10 -52.12
CA LEU A 227 -17.39 -38.69 -52.11
C LEU A 227 -18.17 -37.88 -51.06
N GLY A 228 -19.49 -38.06 -50.98
CA GLY A 228 -20.30 -37.44 -49.92
C GLY A 228 -19.88 -37.89 -48.52
N ALA A 229 -19.51 -39.16 -48.35
CA ALA A 229 -18.99 -39.68 -47.09
C ALA A 229 -17.66 -39.03 -46.70
N PHE A 230 -16.79 -38.68 -47.67
CA PHE A 230 -15.57 -37.93 -47.40
C PHE A 230 -15.87 -36.51 -46.90
N GLU A 231 -16.82 -35.81 -47.50
CA GLU A 231 -17.25 -34.49 -47.04
C GLU A 231 -17.83 -34.54 -45.61
N VAL A 232 -18.66 -35.55 -45.31
CA VAL A 232 -19.19 -35.77 -43.95
C VAL A 232 -18.06 -36.06 -42.95
N LEU A 233 -17.08 -36.89 -43.34
CA LEU A 233 -15.92 -37.18 -42.50
C LEU A 233 -15.11 -35.91 -42.19
N LEU A 234 -14.93 -35.02 -43.16
CA LEU A 234 -14.24 -33.74 -42.98
C LEU A 234 -15.03 -32.78 -42.08
N VAL A 235 -16.35 -32.72 -42.22
CA VAL A 235 -17.21 -31.94 -41.31
C VAL A 235 -17.10 -32.48 -39.89
N TRP A 236 -17.13 -33.81 -39.70
CA TRP A 236 -16.99 -34.39 -38.37
C TRP A 236 -15.59 -34.19 -37.78
N TYR A 237 -14.55 -34.19 -38.62
CA TYR A 237 -13.20 -33.78 -38.21
C TYR A 237 -13.17 -32.36 -37.66
N TRP A 238 -13.86 -31.42 -38.31
CA TRP A 238 -13.92 -30.05 -37.85
C TRP A 238 -14.62 -29.91 -36.48
N VAL A 239 -15.59 -30.79 -36.18
CA VAL A 239 -16.35 -30.75 -34.91
C VAL A 239 -15.63 -31.47 -33.76
N GLU A 240 -15.13 -32.70 -33.98
CA GLU A 240 -14.74 -33.56 -32.86
C GLU A 240 -13.58 -34.55 -33.14
N LEU A 241 -13.41 -35.08 -34.37
CA LEU A 241 -12.43 -36.17 -34.58
C LEU A 241 -10.99 -35.71 -34.37
N LYS A 242 -10.16 -36.63 -33.86
CA LYS A 242 -8.70 -36.46 -33.83
C LYS A 242 -8.09 -36.88 -35.16
N LEU A 243 -6.93 -36.30 -35.49
CA LEU A 243 -6.23 -36.53 -36.76
C LEU A 243 -6.02 -38.02 -37.08
N GLY A 244 -5.61 -38.84 -36.10
CA GLY A 244 -5.41 -40.28 -36.30
C GLY A 244 -6.68 -41.05 -36.68
N GLN A 245 -7.84 -40.65 -36.16
CA GLN A 245 -9.14 -41.25 -36.48
C GLN A 245 -9.57 -40.91 -37.90
N VAL A 246 -9.38 -39.66 -38.32
CA VAL A 246 -9.67 -39.22 -39.69
C VAL A 246 -8.79 -39.95 -40.69
N LEU A 247 -7.51 -40.12 -40.38
CA LEU A 247 -6.60 -40.88 -41.25
C LEU A 247 -7.00 -42.35 -41.35
N LEU A 248 -7.43 -42.97 -40.25
CA LEU A 248 -7.90 -44.36 -40.26
C LEU A 248 -9.20 -44.51 -41.06
N TYR A 249 -10.22 -43.72 -40.75
CA TYR A 249 -11.53 -43.78 -41.43
C TYR A 249 -11.42 -43.35 -42.89
N GLY A 250 -10.64 -42.30 -43.17
CA GLY A 250 -10.33 -41.83 -44.52
C GLY A 250 -9.51 -42.84 -45.30
N GLY A 251 -8.61 -43.60 -44.66
CA GLY A 251 -7.89 -44.70 -45.28
C GLY A 251 -8.82 -45.83 -45.72
N ILE A 252 -9.71 -46.29 -44.83
CA ILE A 252 -10.71 -47.32 -45.15
C ILE A 252 -11.66 -46.84 -46.26
N LEU A 253 -12.18 -45.62 -46.13
CA LEU A 253 -13.07 -44.99 -47.10
C LEU A 253 -12.37 -44.76 -48.45
N GLY A 254 -11.07 -44.43 -48.43
CA GLY A 254 -10.25 -44.25 -49.61
C GLY A 254 -10.13 -45.52 -50.45
N VAL A 255 -9.93 -46.68 -49.80
CA VAL A 255 -9.92 -47.98 -50.49
C VAL A 255 -11.26 -48.23 -51.18
N ALA A 256 -12.38 -48.03 -50.49
CA ALA A 256 -13.72 -48.16 -51.09
C ALA A 256 -13.91 -47.22 -52.28
N THR A 257 -13.48 -45.96 -52.15
CA THR A 257 -13.59 -44.92 -53.19
C THR A 257 -12.78 -45.25 -54.43
N LEU A 258 -11.61 -45.90 -54.29
CA LEU A 258 -10.80 -46.34 -55.43
C LEU A 258 -11.54 -47.36 -56.29
N PHE A 259 -12.19 -48.36 -55.68
CA PHE A 259 -12.94 -49.40 -56.40
C PHE A 259 -14.24 -48.87 -57.00
N THR A 260 -15.02 -48.09 -56.24
CA THR A 260 -16.25 -47.46 -56.76
C THR A 260 -15.93 -46.44 -57.84
N GLY A 261 -14.83 -45.70 -57.70
CA GLY A 261 -14.37 -44.74 -58.71
C GLY A 261 -13.95 -45.43 -60.00
N LYS A 262 -13.15 -46.50 -59.93
CA LYS A 262 -12.75 -47.26 -61.12
C LYS A 262 -13.96 -47.76 -61.91
N THR A 263 -14.96 -48.31 -61.23
CA THR A 263 -16.18 -48.84 -61.86
C THR A 263 -17.06 -47.72 -62.43
N ALA A 264 -17.23 -46.60 -61.71
CA ALA A 264 -17.95 -45.43 -62.19
C ALA A 264 -17.31 -44.84 -63.46
N LEU A 265 -16.00 -44.56 -63.43
CA LEU A 265 -15.27 -43.98 -64.57
C LEU A 265 -15.26 -44.92 -65.77
N ALA A 266 -15.07 -46.24 -65.55
CA ALA A 266 -15.12 -47.22 -66.63
C ALA A 266 -16.51 -47.27 -67.30
N SER A 267 -17.59 -47.21 -66.52
CA SER A 267 -18.96 -47.18 -67.05
C SER A 267 -19.25 -45.92 -67.88
N ILE A 268 -18.75 -44.76 -67.44
CA ILE A 268 -18.87 -43.50 -68.18
C ILE A 268 -18.06 -43.56 -69.48
N GLY A 269 -16.86 -44.13 -69.42
CA GLY A 269 -16.00 -44.33 -70.60
C GLY A 269 -16.63 -45.27 -71.64
N ALA A 270 -17.14 -46.43 -71.21
CA ALA A 270 -17.80 -47.40 -72.10
C ALA A 270 -19.02 -46.79 -72.82
N ARG A 271 -19.82 -46.00 -72.10
CA ARG A 271 -20.97 -45.27 -72.67
C ARG A 271 -20.55 -44.24 -73.72
N ARG A 272 -19.45 -43.51 -73.50
CA ARG A 272 -18.92 -42.53 -74.48
C ARG A 272 -18.43 -43.20 -75.76
N VAL A 273 -17.85 -44.39 -75.66
CA VAL A 273 -17.32 -45.15 -76.81
C VAL A 273 -18.40 -46.02 -77.47
N GLY A 274 -19.65 -46.03 -76.96
CA GLY A 274 -20.77 -46.77 -77.55
C GLY A 274 -20.71 -48.29 -77.34
N ARG A 275 -19.86 -48.76 -76.41
CA ARG A 275 -19.74 -50.18 -76.09
C ARG A 275 -20.78 -50.50 -75.00
N LYS A 276 -21.91 -51.12 -75.40
CA LYS A 276 -22.92 -51.62 -74.45
C LYS A 276 -22.35 -52.74 -73.60
#